data_AF-W0DGB4-F1
#
_entry.id   AF-W0DGB4-F1
#
_cell.length_a   1.000
_cell.length_b   1.000
_cell.length_c   1.000
_cell.angle_alpha   90.00
_cell.angle_beta   90.00
_cell.angle_gamma   90.00
#
_symmetry.space_group_name_H-M   'P 1'
#
loop_
_entity.id
_entity.type
_entity.pdbx_description
1 polymer ?
#
loop_
_entity_poly.entity_id
_entity_poly.type
_entity_poly.pdbx_seq_one_letter_code
_entity_poly.pdbx_strand_id
1 'polypeptide(L)'
;MYDWKKYKEKLLALRELIERERPFGADVDVELVLPEDPQFKLHKEIPYLLVRFEVSENITKERKIELFDYYLEKDTNELIKLITDMIEEFVAESESSEYGGG
;
A
#
# COMPACT_ATOMS: atom_id res chain seq x y z
N MET A 1 -16.17 -1.72 -15.41
CA MET A 1 -16.46 -2.39 -14.12
C MET A 1 -15.12 -2.92 -13.63
N TYR A 2 -14.69 -2.58 -12.42
CA TYR A 2 -13.41 -3.06 -11.89
C TYR A 2 -13.61 -4.48 -11.37
N ASP A 3 -13.02 -5.48 -12.02
CA ASP A 3 -13.18 -6.88 -11.64
C ASP A 3 -11.96 -7.34 -10.86
N TRP A 4 -11.75 -6.79 -9.67
CA TRP A 4 -10.58 -7.10 -8.84
C TRP A 4 -10.56 -8.56 -8.38
N LYS A 5 -11.73 -9.22 -8.37
CA LYS A 5 -11.90 -10.62 -7.95
C LYS A 5 -11.10 -11.58 -8.80
N LYS A 6 -10.86 -11.29 -10.08
CA LYS A 6 -9.98 -12.10 -10.94
C LYS A 6 -8.52 -12.12 -10.48
N TYR A 7 -8.10 -11.15 -9.65
CA TYR A 7 -6.76 -11.09 -9.08
C TYR A 7 -6.71 -11.50 -7.61
N LYS A 8 -7.77 -12.10 -7.07
CA LYS A 8 -7.86 -12.44 -5.65
C LYS A 8 -6.69 -13.31 -5.17
N GLU A 9 -6.30 -14.33 -5.94
CA GLU A 9 -5.14 -15.18 -5.60
C GLU A 9 -3.85 -14.38 -5.54
N LYS A 10 -3.63 -13.47 -6.50
CA LYS A 10 -2.45 -12.60 -6.54
C LYS A 10 -2.43 -11.62 -5.37
N LEU A 11 -3.59 -11.05 -5.02
CA LEU A 11 -3.76 -10.16 -3.88
C LEU A 11 -3.48 -10.88 -2.56
N LEU A 12 -3.93 -12.13 -2.41
CA LEU A 12 -3.62 -12.96 -1.25
C LEU A 12 -2.12 -13.27 -1.15
N ALA A 13 -1.49 -13.63 -2.28
CA ALA A 13 -0.04 -13.85 -2.32
C ALA A 13 0.75 -12.58 -1.97
N LEU A 14 0.30 -11.42 -2.46
CA LEU A 14 0.88 -10.13 -2.10
C LEU A 14 0.74 -9.85 -0.61
N ARG A 15 -0.44 -10.09 -0.04
CA ARG A 15 -0.69 -9.94 1.40
C ARG A 15 0.25 -10.82 2.23
N GLU A 16 0.35 -12.11 1.90
CA GLU A 16 1.26 -13.03 2.59
C GLU A 16 2.72 -12.55 2.51
N LEU A 17 3.14 -12.04 1.35
CA LEU A 17 4.50 -11.53 1.16
C LEU A 17 4.77 -10.30 2.02
N ILE A 18 3.82 -9.35 2.07
CA ILE A 18 3.93 -8.14 2.89
C ILE A 18 4.00 -8.51 4.39
N GLU A 19 3.08 -9.37 4.86
CA GLU A 19 3.01 -9.77 6.27
C GLU A 19 4.26 -10.57 6.70
N ARG A 20 4.81 -11.40 5.82
CA ARG A 20 5.95 -12.28 6.12
C ARG A 20 7.31 -11.60 5.99
N GLU A 21 7.52 -10.83 4.92
CA GLU A 21 8.85 -10.29 4.61
C GLU A 21 9.05 -8.86 5.12
N ARG A 22 7.98 -8.11 5.41
CA ARG A 22 8.02 -6.68 5.77
C ARG A 22 9.05 -5.89 4.95
N PRO A 23 8.90 -5.87 3.60
CA PRO A 23 9.94 -5.34 2.71
C PRO A 23 10.13 -3.81 2.81
N PHE A 24 9.29 -3.11 3.58
CA PHE A 24 9.21 -1.64 3.59
C PHE A 24 9.88 -0.99 4.81
N GLY A 25 10.55 -1.77 5.66
CA GLY A 25 11.21 -1.27 6.87
C GLY A 25 10.40 -1.50 8.16
N ALA A 26 10.99 -1.17 9.30
CA ALA A 26 10.37 -1.40 10.61
C ALA A 26 9.28 -0.37 10.94
N ASP A 27 9.46 0.86 10.48
CA ASP A 27 8.60 2.03 10.76
C ASP A 27 7.45 2.19 9.74
N VAL A 28 7.38 1.29 8.74
CA VAL A 28 6.35 1.29 7.71
C VAL A 28 5.50 0.03 7.85
N ASP A 29 4.24 0.22 8.23
CA ASP A 29 3.22 -0.81 8.24
C ASP A 29 2.41 -0.75 6.94
N VAL A 30 2.20 -1.89 6.29
CA VAL A 30 1.44 -1.97 5.04
C VAL A 30 0.39 -3.06 5.18
N GLU A 31 -0.87 -2.67 5.00
CA GLU A 31 -2.01 -3.54 5.12
C GLU A 31 -2.79 -3.59 3.81
N LEU A 32 -3.01 -4.79 3.27
CA LEU A 32 -3.91 -4.96 2.12
C LEU A 32 -5.37 -4.98 2.58
N VAL A 33 -6.15 -4.05 2.04
CA VAL A 33 -7.58 -3.95 2.30
C VAL A 33 -8.36 -4.26 1.02
N LEU A 34 -9.17 -5.32 1.08
CA LEU A 34 -10.05 -5.72 -0.01
C LEU A 34 -11.43 -5.07 0.16
N PRO A 35 -12.21 -4.91 -0.94
CA PRO A 35 -13.59 -4.45 -0.87
C PRO A 35 -14.51 -5.31 0.01
N GLU A 36 -14.15 -6.56 0.27
CA GLU A 36 -14.89 -7.47 1.15
C GLU A 36 -14.55 -7.27 2.64
N ASP A 37 -13.47 -6.54 2.96
CA ASP A 37 -13.05 -6.33 4.34
C ASP A 37 -13.95 -5.31 5.07
N PRO A 38 -14.28 -5.51 6.35
CA PRO A 38 -15.13 -4.59 7.12
C PRO A 38 -14.49 -3.21 7.31
N GLN A 39 -13.16 -3.13 7.18
CA GLN A 39 -12.39 -1.90 7.29
C GLN A 39 -12.27 -1.13 5.96
N PHE A 40 -12.87 -1.64 4.88
CA PHE A 40 -12.84 -1.01 3.58
C PHE A 40 -13.52 0.37 3.58
N LYS A 41 -12.76 1.40 3.23
CA LYS A 41 -13.24 2.80 3.23
C LYS A 41 -12.92 3.52 1.92
N LEU A 42 -13.38 2.97 0.80
CA LEU A 42 -13.41 3.64 -0.51
C LEU A 42 -14.81 3.60 -1.12
N HIS A 43 -15.13 4.64 -1.90
CA HIS A 43 -16.37 4.69 -2.68
C HIS A 43 -16.38 3.74 -3.88
N LYS A 44 -15.20 3.34 -4.36
CA LYS A 44 -15.03 2.42 -5.48
C LYS A 44 -14.70 1.04 -4.90
N GLU A 45 -15.30 -0.03 -5.44
CA GLU A 45 -15.00 -1.41 -5.05
C GLU A 45 -13.66 -1.88 -5.66
N ILE A 46 -12.57 -1.25 -5.27
CA ILE A 46 -11.20 -1.61 -5.67
C ILE A 46 -10.33 -1.86 -4.44
N PRO A 47 -9.49 -2.89 -4.43
CA PRO A 47 -8.57 -3.12 -3.33
C PRO A 47 -7.56 -1.97 -3.22
N TYR A 48 -7.04 -1.75 -2.02
CA TYR A 48 -5.98 -0.78 -1.78
C TYR A 48 -5.03 -1.25 -0.71
N LEU A 49 -3.80 -0.74 -0.74
CA LEU A 49 -2.86 -0.87 0.37
C LEU A 49 -3.00 0.36 1.26
N LEU A 50 -3.18 0.13 2.56
CA LEU A 50 -3.08 1.14 3.57
C LEU A 50 -1.65 1.13 4.10
N VAL A 51 -0.90 2.17 3.74
CA VAL A 51 0.48 2.38 4.17
C VAL A 51 0.44 3.33 5.35
N ARG A 52 1.00 2.93 6.49
CA ARG A 52 1.17 3.75 7.68
C ARG A 52 2.65 3.90 7.93
N PHE A 53 3.13 5.13 7.98
CA PHE A 53 4.52 5.44 8.26
C PHE A 53 4.61 6.22 9.56
N GLU A 54 5.34 5.66 10.53
CA GLU A 54 5.63 6.29 11.82
C GLU A 54 6.81 7.25 11.65
N VAL A 55 6.52 8.54 11.49
CA VAL A 55 7.53 9.58 11.28
C VAL A 55 8.21 9.95 12.60
N SER A 56 7.47 9.90 13.71
CA SER A 56 7.92 10.22 15.07
C SER A 56 6.98 9.60 16.09
N GLU A 57 7.36 9.60 17.38
CA GLU A 57 6.65 8.96 18.51
C GLU A 57 5.12 9.24 18.57
N ASN A 58 4.66 10.36 18.00
CA ASN A 58 3.25 10.76 17.97
C ASN A 58 2.74 11.13 16.57
N ILE A 59 3.53 10.93 15.51
CA ILE A 59 3.17 11.33 14.14
C ILE A 59 3.19 10.10 13.24
N THR A 60 1.99 9.63 12.89
CA THR A 60 1.80 8.61 11.87
C THR A 60 1.16 9.24 10.64
N LYS A 61 1.80 9.10 9.48
CA LYS A 61 1.22 9.49 8.19
C LYS A 61 0.65 8.26 7.52
N GLU A 62 -0.55 8.39 6.98
CA GLU A 62 -1.25 7.30 6.28
C GLU A 62 -1.45 7.66 4.81
N ARG A 63 -1.21 6.69 3.91
CA ARG A 63 -1.47 6.80 2.48
C ARG A 63 -2.20 5.56 1.98
N LYS A 64 -3.23 5.77 1.16
CA LYS A 64 -3.95 4.69 0.47
C LYS A 64 -3.45 4.56 -0.95
N ILE A 65 -2.92 3.39 -1.32
CA ILE A 65 -2.49 3.07 -2.67
C ILE A 65 -3.59 2.24 -3.32
N GLU A 66 -4.37 2.85 -4.22
CA GLU A 66 -5.43 2.18 -4.98
C GLU A 66 -4.84 1.15 -5.96
N LEU A 67 -5.19 -0.13 -5.80
CA LEU A 67 -4.74 -1.21 -6.67
C LEU A 67 -5.73 -1.41 -7.83
N PHE A 68 -5.63 -0.53 -8.82
CA PHE A 68 -6.38 -0.66 -10.07
C PHE A 68 -5.98 -1.89 -10.89
N ASP A 69 -6.88 -2.28 -11.80
CA ASP A 69 -6.75 -3.45 -12.67
C ASP A 69 -5.39 -3.48 -13.41
N TYR A 70 -4.97 -2.36 -13.99
CA TYR A 70 -3.71 -2.24 -14.74
C TYR A 70 -2.44 -2.40 -13.90
N TYR A 71 -2.51 -2.24 -12.58
CA TYR A 71 -1.41 -2.61 -11.69
C TYR A 71 -1.42 -4.12 -11.44
N LEU A 72 -2.61 -4.68 -11.25
CA LEU A 72 -2.81 -6.10 -10.97
C LEU A 72 -2.53 -6.99 -12.20
N GLU A 73 -2.69 -6.46 -13.42
CA GLU A 73 -2.31 -7.09 -14.69
C GLU A 73 -0.81 -7.34 -14.85
N LYS A 74 0.05 -6.60 -14.12
CA LYS A 74 1.50 -6.78 -14.16
C LYS A 74 1.91 -8.11 -13.54
N ASP A 75 3.18 -8.51 -13.63
CA ASP A 75 3.68 -9.60 -12.80
C ASP A 75 3.73 -9.22 -11.31
N THR A 76 3.73 -10.21 -10.42
CA THR A 76 3.79 -9.97 -8.97
C THR A 76 5.04 -9.19 -8.57
N ASN A 77 6.20 -9.52 -9.16
CA ASN A 77 7.46 -8.81 -8.88
C ASN A 77 7.42 -7.35 -9.37
N GLU A 78 6.83 -7.10 -10.54
CA GLU A 78 6.65 -5.75 -11.08
C GLU A 78 5.70 -4.93 -10.21
N LEU A 79 4.61 -5.55 -9.75
CA LEU A 79 3.65 -4.93 -8.85
C LEU A 79 4.30 -4.56 -7.51
N ILE A 80 5.05 -5.50 -6.91
CA ILE A 80 5.79 -5.25 -5.66
C ILE A 80 6.76 -4.10 -5.86
N LYS A 81 7.56 -4.13 -6.92
CA LYS A 81 8.51 -3.05 -7.21
C LYS A 81 7.82 -1.69 -7.32
N LEU A 82 6.69 -1.63 -8.02
CA LEU A 82 5.90 -0.40 -8.16
C LEU A 82 5.35 0.09 -6.82
N ILE A 83 4.84 -0.81 -5.99
CA ILE A 83 4.35 -0.49 -4.65
C ILE A 83 5.50 0.01 -3.78
N THR A 84 6.65 -0.65 -3.80
CA THR A 84 7.84 -0.25 -3.05
C THR A 84 8.27 1.15 -3.44
N ASP A 85 8.39 1.45 -4.74
CA ASP A 85 8.77 2.77 -5.25
C ASP A 85 7.79 3.87 -4.77
N MET A 86 6.49 3.60 -4.80
CA MET A 86 5.46 4.52 -4.28
C MET A 86 5.53 4.74 -2.76
N ILE A 87 5.89 3.69 -2.00
CA ILE A 87 6.05 3.78 -0.55
C ILE A 87 7.32 4.54 -0.21
N GLU A 88 8.43 4.27 -0.90
CA GLU A 88 9.69 4.99 -0.73
C GLU A 88 9.52 6.48 -1.03
N GLU A 89 8.82 6.82 -2.12
CA GLU A 89 8.46 8.22 -2.44
C GLU A 89 7.61 8.85 -1.32
N PHE A 90 6.63 8.11 -0.80
CA PHE A 90 5.78 8.58 0.30
C PHE A 90 6.57 8.83 1.59
N VAL A 91 7.50 7.93 1.93
CA VAL A 91 8.39 8.07 3.09
C VAL A 91 9.29 9.30 2.91
N ALA A 92 9.94 9.43 1.76
CA ALA A 92 10.82 10.56 1.46
C ALA A 92 10.05 11.91 1.48
N GLU A 93 8.84 11.96 0.93
CA GLU A 93 7.95 13.13 1.00
C GLU A 93 7.56 13.43 2.46
N SER A 94 7.25 12.38 3.22
CA SER A 94 6.83 12.50 4.62
C SER A 94 7.93 13.06 5.52
N GLU A 95 9.18 12.62 5.33
CA GLU A 95 10.36 13.12 6.03
C GLU A 95 10.73 14.54 5.56
N SER A 96 10.74 14.79 4.25
CA SER A 96 11.09 16.11 3.69
C SER A 96 10.09 17.20 4.07
N SER A 97 8.80 16.85 4.14
CA SER A 97 7.74 17.79 4.54
C SER A 97 7.84 18.21 6.01
N GLU A 98 8.54 17.46 6.88
CA GLU A 98 8.80 17.88 8.27
C GLU A 98 9.96 18.89 8.37
N TYR A 99 10.88 18.90 7.40
CA TYR A 99 12.04 19.79 7.37
C TYR A 99 11.90 20.98 6.39
N GLY A 100 10.82 21.03 5.59
CA GLY A 100 10.59 22.02 4.54
C GLY A 100 9.79 23.28 4.94
N GLY A 101 9.66 23.57 6.23
CA GLY A 101 8.99 24.77 6.74
C GLY A 101 9.98 25.83 7.25
N GLY A 102 10.78 26.42 6.36
CA GLY A 102 11.69 27.52 6.65
C GLY A 102 11.44 28.72 5.73
#